data_AF-H1V788-F1
#
_entry.id   AF-H1V788-F1
#
_cell.length_a   1.000
_cell.length_b   1.000
_cell.length_c   1.000
_cell.angle_alpha   90.00
_cell.angle_beta   90.00
_cell.angle_gamma   90.00
#
_symmetry.space_group_name_H-M   'P 1'
#
loop_
_entity.id
_entity.type
_entity.pdbx_description
1 polymer ?
#
loop_
_entity_poly.entity_id
_entity_poly.type
_entity_poly.pdbx_seq_one_letter_code
_entity_poly.pdbx_strand_id
1 'polypeptide(L)'
;MFDILPPVFHSIVNGKITREDTSAVLRERGKYQYQTIKKLAAAATLEYDYALWLDSESIVVQPFSIHQMFDAYVAATTVWRSRNANHDVMRNMMSGSAGVLNRTIESFGPAFWNLESQEWIIEKTVIDDLFQYVEMVHGQDFWSAWATHGAPFEITLYNMHIQSRKLETTDPMCTKYRTLESEMEMEKYGVLSASSQFVKDAMTQTGLLERSWLFLQVPGVAQKLSNMLRNYSLQLYRLDDIDIAPPEVIDRFFLDTSIHLLCSGAYAPGLQ
;
A
#
# COMPACT_ATOMS: atom_id res chain seq x y z
N MET A 1 -20.56 -0.51 -7.94
CA MET A 1 -19.63 0.53 -8.45
C MET A 1 -20.40 1.77 -8.86
N PHE A 2 -21.39 1.67 -9.74
CA PHE A 2 -22.17 2.83 -10.20
C PHE A 2 -22.69 3.74 -9.07
N ASP A 3 -23.28 3.16 -8.01
CA ASP A 3 -23.91 3.96 -6.94
C ASP A 3 -22.92 4.78 -6.09
N ILE A 4 -21.63 4.48 -6.17
CA ILE A 4 -20.57 5.23 -5.48
C ILE A 4 -19.62 5.90 -6.47
N LEU A 5 -19.86 5.79 -7.78
CA LEU A 5 -18.97 6.37 -8.78
C LEU A 5 -19.03 7.90 -8.71
N PRO A 6 -17.88 8.58 -8.61
CA PRO A 6 -17.87 10.04 -8.56
C PRO A 6 -18.46 10.67 -9.83
N PRO A 7 -19.33 11.70 -9.70
CA PRO A 7 -20.04 12.27 -10.85
C PRO A 7 -19.14 12.75 -11.97
N VAL A 8 -17.91 13.21 -11.66
CA VAL A 8 -16.95 13.68 -12.67
C VAL A 8 -16.66 12.63 -13.75
N PHE A 9 -16.70 11.34 -13.40
CA PHE A 9 -16.44 10.26 -14.35
C PHE A 9 -17.52 10.12 -15.43
N HIS A 10 -18.72 10.64 -15.20
CA HIS A 10 -19.74 10.72 -16.26
C HIS A 10 -19.42 11.79 -17.32
N SER A 11 -18.56 12.76 -16.98
CA SER A 11 -18.19 13.86 -17.86
C SER A 11 -16.84 13.66 -18.55
N ILE A 12 -15.91 12.94 -17.91
CA ILE A 12 -14.54 12.75 -18.42
C ILE A 12 -14.32 11.40 -19.12
N VAL A 13 -15.33 10.54 -19.15
CA VAL A 13 -15.33 9.26 -19.87
C VAL A 13 -16.26 9.37 -21.07
N ASN A 14 -15.79 9.00 -22.25
CA ASN A 14 -16.54 9.12 -23.51
C ASN A 14 -17.66 8.07 -23.65
N GLY A 15 -17.55 6.94 -22.94
CA GLY A 15 -18.56 5.87 -22.96
C GLY A 15 -19.75 6.08 -22.01
N LYS A 16 -20.91 5.52 -22.38
CA LYS A 16 -22.09 5.49 -21.50
C LYS A 16 -21.79 4.63 -20.26
N ILE A 17 -22.06 5.20 -19.09
CA ILE A 17 -21.98 4.51 -17.80
C ILE A 17 -23.41 4.25 -17.31
N THR A 18 -23.74 3.00 -17.01
CA THR A 18 -25.04 2.61 -16.43
C THR A 18 -24.86 1.86 -15.13
N ARG A 19 -25.96 1.63 -14.40
CA ARG A 19 -25.96 0.86 -13.16
C ARG A 19 -25.41 -0.56 -13.36
N GLU A 20 -25.73 -1.16 -14.51
CA GLU A 20 -25.35 -2.51 -14.89
C GLU A 20 -23.96 -2.57 -15.55
N ASP A 21 -23.46 -1.45 -16.09
CA ASP A 21 -22.22 -1.42 -16.86
C ASP A 21 -21.38 -0.15 -16.59
N THR A 22 -20.27 -0.36 -15.87
CA THR A 22 -19.23 0.66 -15.65
C THR A 22 -17.96 0.40 -16.49
N SER A 23 -18.04 -0.48 -17.51
CA SER A 23 -16.90 -0.89 -18.34
C SER A 23 -16.29 0.25 -19.15
N ALA A 24 -17.04 1.33 -19.42
CA ALA A 24 -16.49 2.53 -20.05
C ALA A 24 -15.34 3.12 -19.22
N VAL A 25 -15.51 3.20 -17.89
CA VAL A 25 -14.47 3.67 -16.97
C VAL A 25 -13.27 2.73 -17.00
N LEU A 26 -13.50 1.41 -16.97
CA LEU A 26 -12.42 0.42 -17.03
C LEU A 26 -11.63 0.50 -18.34
N ARG A 27 -12.31 0.68 -19.49
CA ARG A 27 -11.66 0.77 -20.80
C ARG A 27 -10.80 2.04 -20.92
N GLU A 28 -11.29 3.17 -20.44
CA GLU A 28 -10.60 4.45 -20.60
C GLU A 28 -9.54 4.72 -19.53
N ARG A 29 -9.72 4.20 -18.32
CA ARG A 29 -8.79 4.39 -17.19
C ARG A 29 -7.88 3.20 -16.94
N GLY A 30 -8.19 2.04 -17.49
CA GLY A 30 -7.45 0.80 -17.26
C GLY A 30 -7.70 0.19 -15.88
N LYS A 31 -7.18 -1.04 -15.69
CA LYS A 31 -7.45 -1.86 -14.50
C LYS A 31 -7.01 -1.18 -13.20
N TYR A 32 -5.80 -0.62 -13.18
CA TYR A 32 -5.21 -0.03 -11.96
C TYR A 32 -6.03 1.15 -11.46
N GLN A 33 -6.23 2.17 -12.30
CA GLN A 33 -7.00 3.35 -11.94
C GLN A 33 -8.45 3.00 -11.60
N TYR A 34 -9.06 2.03 -12.30
CA TYR A 34 -10.41 1.57 -11.99
C TYR A 34 -10.53 0.98 -10.56
N GLN A 35 -9.54 0.22 -10.11
CA GLN A 35 -9.51 -0.28 -8.72
C GLN A 35 -9.29 0.85 -7.71
N THR A 36 -8.41 1.81 -8.02
CA THR A 36 -8.21 3.00 -7.19
C THR A 36 -9.49 3.81 -7.02
N ILE A 37 -10.23 4.05 -8.10
CA ILE A 37 -11.53 4.75 -8.05
C ILE A 37 -12.50 3.99 -7.15
N LYS A 38 -12.61 2.66 -7.31
CA LYS A 38 -13.48 1.82 -6.45
C LYS A 38 -13.14 1.99 -4.97
N LYS A 39 -11.86 1.87 -4.63
CA LYS A 39 -11.37 1.89 -3.25
C LYS A 39 -11.57 3.26 -2.59
N LEU A 40 -11.16 4.33 -3.26
CA LEU A 40 -11.32 5.70 -2.74
C LEU A 40 -12.78 6.14 -2.70
N ALA A 41 -13.60 5.75 -3.68
CA ALA A 41 -15.03 6.06 -3.68
C ALA A 41 -15.77 5.34 -2.54
N ALA A 42 -15.43 4.08 -2.28
CA ALA A 42 -15.96 3.34 -1.14
C ALA A 42 -15.51 3.98 0.18
N ALA A 43 -14.23 4.34 0.29
CA ALA A 43 -13.67 5.02 1.47
C ALA A 43 -14.33 6.39 1.74
N ALA A 44 -14.64 7.15 0.69
CA ALA A 44 -15.34 8.42 0.81
C ALA A 44 -16.81 8.24 1.26
N THR A 45 -17.49 7.20 0.78
CA THR A 45 -18.95 7.06 0.95
C THR A 45 -19.36 6.28 2.20
N LEU A 46 -18.60 5.28 2.61
CA LEU A 46 -18.98 4.38 3.71
C LEU A 46 -18.66 5.00 5.07
N GLU A 47 -19.48 4.67 6.07
CA GLU A 47 -19.24 5.01 7.48
C GLU A 47 -18.41 3.90 8.13
N TYR A 48 -17.25 4.28 8.67
CA TYR A 48 -16.33 3.40 9.41
C TYR A 48 -15.35 4.26 10.21
N ASP A 49 -14.69 3.70 11.22
CA ASP A 49 -13.53 4.33 11.85
C ASP A 49 -12.25 3.88 11.14
N TYR A 50 -12.10 2.57 10.99
CA TYR A 50 -11.01 1.91 10.28
C TYR A 50 -11.54 0.93 9.24
N ALA A 51 -10.84 0.83 8.11
CA ALA A 51 -11.12 -0.15 7.06
C ALA A 51 -9.83 -0.79 6.55
N LEU A 52 -9.94 -2.01 6.02
CA LEU A 52 -8.82 -2.73 5.40
C LEU A 52 -9.08 -2.85 3.90
N TRP A 53 -8.17 -2.32 3.07
CA TRP A 53 -8.15 -2.67 1.65
C TRP A 53 -7.51 -4.04 1.48
N LEU A 54 -8.36 -5.05 1.33
CA LEU A 54 -7.96 -6.42 1.07
C LEU A 54 -7.94 -6.69 -0.44
N ASP A 55 -6.81 -7.13 -0.97
CA ASP A 55 -6.74 -7.50 -2.38
C ASP A 55 -7.48 -8.81 -2.64
N SER A 56 -8.03 -8.99 -3.85
CA SER A 56 -8.83 -10.18 -4.18
C SER A 56 -8.03 -11.49 -4.18
N GLU A 57 -6.71 -11.37 -4.21
CA GLU A 57 -5.74 -12.47 -4.16
C GLU A 57 -5.31 -12.80 -2.71
N SER A 58 -6.02 -12.24 -1.72
CA SER A 58 -5.76 -12.51 -0.31
C SER A 58 -6.45 -13.79 0.16
N ILE A 59 -5.72 -14.62 0.89
CA ILE A 59 -6.15 -15.93 1.38
C ILE A 59 -5.93 -16.00 2.89
N VAL A 60 -6.95 -16.44 3.63
CA VAL A 60 -6.82 -16.77 5.06
C VAL A 60 -6.08 -18.09 5.19
N VAL A 61 -4.92 -18.08 5.85
CA VAL A 61 -4.07 -19.27 6.01
C VAL A 61 -4.06 -19.83 7.43
N GLN A 62 -4.55 -19.06 8.41
CA GLN A 62 -4.67 -19.49 9.80
C GLN A 62 -5.91 -18.87 10.46
N PRO A 63 -6.52 -19.52 11.47
CA PRO A 63 -7.56 -18.89 12.27
C PRO A 63 -7.06 -17.62 12.96
N PHE A 64 -7.83 -16.54 12.89
CA PHE A 64 -7.47 -15.25 13.50
C PHE A 64 -8.71 -14.42 13.82
N SER A 65 -8.51 -13.35 14.59
CA SER A 65 -9.51 -12.32 14.82
C SER A 65 -9.17 -11.07 14.04
N ILE A 66 -10.03 -10.69 13.09
CA ILE A 66 -9.88 -9.43 12.37
C ILE A 66 -9.93 -8.23 13.33
N HIS A 67 -10.67 -8.32 14.44
CA HIS A 67 -10.70 -7.26 15.46
C HIS A 67 -9.33 -7.08 16.12
N GLN A 68 -8.64 -8.18 16.47
CA GLN A 68 -7.30 -8.11 17.05
C GLN A 68 -6.27 -7.54 16.07
N MET A 69 -6.43 -7.80 14.77
CA MET A 69 -5.62 -7.19 13.72
C MET A 69 -5.79 -5.66 13.70
N PHE A 70 -7.04 -5.17 13.71
CA PHE A 70 -7.31 -3.74 13.81
C PHE A 70 -6.79 -3.15 15.13
N ASP A 71 -7.04 -3.78 16.28
CA ASP A 71 -6.58 -3.30 17.59
C ASP A 71 -5.05 -3.15 17.64
N ALA A 72 -4.32 -4.14 17.11
CA ALA A 72 -2.87 -4.10 17.03
C ALA A 72 -2.36 -2.97 16.14
N TYR A 73 -3.01 -2.74 14.99
CA TYR A 73 -2.68 -1.63 14.10
C TYR A 73 -2.95 -0.28 14.75
N VAL A 74 -4.14 -0.09 15.35
CA VAL A 74 -4.56 1.17 15.98
C VAL A 74 -3.65 1.54 17.14
N ALA A 75 -3.22 0.55 17.94
CA ALA A 75 -2.29 0.77 19.04
C ALA A 75 -0.91 1.27 18.58
N ALA A 76 -0.52 1.01 17.32
CA ALA A 76 0.84 1.26 16.84
C ALA A 76 0.90 1.56 15.34
N THR A 77 0.10 2.53 14.88
CA THR A 77 -0.07 2.83 13.45
C THR A 77 1.26 3.13 12.76
N THR A 78 1.44 2.56 11.57
CA THR A 78 2.71 2.59 10.85
C THR A 78 2.49 2.86 9.37
N VAL A 79 3.28 3.80 8.83
CA VAL A 79 3.47 4.01 7.40
C VAL A 79 4.88 3.53 7.06
N TRP A 80 4.96 2.54 6.19
CA TRP A 80 6.21 1.98 5.70
C TRP A 80 6.69 2.71 4.46
N ARG A 81 8.00 2.94 4.37
CA ARG A 81 8.67 3.42 3.15
C ARG A 81 10.02 2.73 2.96
N SER A 82 10.54 2.71 1.74
CA SER A 82 11.91 2.27 1.45
C SER A 82 12.68 3.30 0.65
N ARG A 83 14.01 3.25 0.69
CA ARG A 83 14.90 4.04 -0.16
C ARG A 83 15.16 3.33 -1.50
N ASN A 84 14.12 2.69 -2.05
CA ASN A 84 14.25 1.84 -3.23
C ASN A 84 13.36 2.28 -4.40
N ALA A 85 13.04 3.57 -4.54
CA ALA A 85 12.34 4.11 -5.73
C ALA A 85 13.25 4.13 -6.98
N ASN A 86 13.73 2.96 -7.38
CA ASN A 86 14.75 2.76 -8.40
C ASN A 86 14.19 2.68 -9.83
N HIS A 87 12.87 2.52 -9.99
CA HIS A 87 12.20 2.38 -11.29
C HIS A 87 11.30 3.58 -11.64
N ASP A 88 11.15 3.87 -12.94
CA ASP A 88 10.35 5.01 -13.43
C ASP A 88 8.89 4.90 -13.02
N VAL A 89 8.32 3.70 -13.03
CA VAL A 89 6.93 3.46 -12.59
C VAL A 89 6.72 3.92 -11.13
N MET A 90 7.67 3.61 -10.24
CA MET A 90 7.61 4.02 -8.84
C MET A 90 7.72 5.53 -8.72
N ARG A 91 8.69 6.13 -9.41
CA ARG A 91 8.89 7.59 -9.43
C ARG A 91 7.68 8.33 -9.98
N ASN A 92 7.05 7.82 -11.04
CA ASN A 92 5.85 8.39 -11.64
C ASN A 92 4.66 8.31 -10.68
N MET A 93 4.49 7.19 -9.98
CA MET A 93 3.42 7.03 -8.99
C MET A 93 3.61 7.95 -7.78
N MET A 94 4.85 8.07 -7.27
CA MET A 94 5.20 9.01 -6.20
C MET A 94 5.02 10.46 -6.66
N SER A 95 5.45 10.81 -7.88
CA SER A 95 5.31 12.16 -8.44
C SER A 95 3.86 12.54 -8.66
N GLY A 96 3.04 11.62 -9.19
CA GLY A 96 1.59 11.83 -9.34
C GLY A 96 0.91 12.05 -7.99
N SER A 97 1.25 11.24 -6.99
CA SER A 97 0.77 11.40 -5.61
C SER A 97 1.18 12.74 -5.01
N ALA A 98 2.43 13.16 -5.19
CA ALA A 98 2.90 14.48 -4.76
C ALA A 98 2.11 15.60 -5.46
N GLY A 99 1.86 15.47 -6.76
CA GLY A 99 1.08 16.44 -7.54
C GLY A 99 -0.36 16.57 -7.05
N VAL A 100 -1.02 15.46 -6.71
CA VAL A 100 -2.36 15.49 -6.07
C VAL A 100 -2.31 16.23 -4.74
N LEU A 101 -1.23 16.12 -3.97
CA LEU A 101 -1.03 16.87 -2.73
C LEU A 101 -0.49 18.30 -2.94
N ASN A 102 -0.54 18.81 -4.19
CA ASN A 102 0.01 20.12 -4.60
C ASN A 102 1.46 20.35 -4.15
N ARG A 103 2.27 19.31 -4.30
CA ARG A 103 3.68 19.23 -3.91
C ARG A 103 4.51 18.63 -5.02
N THR A 104 5.82 18.71 -4.84
CA THR A 104 6.77 18.01 -5.70
C THR A 104 7.33 16.78 -4.97
N ILE A 105 7.86 15.82 -5.73
CA ILE A 105 8.42 14.58 -5.17
C ILE A 105 9.59 14.86 -4.20
N GLU A 106 10.29 15.99 -4.38
CA GLU A 106 11.37 16.45 -3.50
C GLU A 106 10.91 16.67 -2.07
N SER A 107 9.64 17.04 -1.85
CA SER A 107 9.06 17.19 -0.51
C SER A 107 9.04 15.88 0.28
N PHE A 108 9.07 14.74 -0.41
CA PHE A 108 9.00 13.39 0.17
C PHE A 108 10.34 12.65 0.09
N GLY A 109 11.28 13.19 -0.69
CA GLY A 109 12.55 12.56 -1.04
C GLY A 109 12.39 11.61 -2.23
N PRO A 110 12.98 11.92 -3.40
CA PRO A 110 12.72 11.20 -4.65
C PRO A 110 13.23 9.75 -4.69
N ALA A 111 14.07 9.36 -3.73
CA ALA A 111 14.52 7.99 -3.56
C ALA A 111 13.54 7.12 -2.77
N PHE A 112 12.53 7.73 -2.12
CA PHE A 112 11.61 7.02 -1.26
C PHE A 112 10.42 6.42 -2.03
N TRP A 113 10.03 5.23 -1.62
CA TRP A 113 8.87 4.50 -2.09
C TRP A 113 7.93 4.20 -0.91
N ASN A 114 6.65 4.54 -1.03
CA ASN A 114 5.69 4.49 0.08
C ASN A 114 4.66 3.34 -0.03
N LEU A 115 4.96 2.29 -0.80
CA LEU A 115 4.14 1.09 -0.93
C LEU A 115 4.97 -0.14 -0.53
N GLU A 116 5.13 -0.34 0.77
CA GLU A 116 6.03 -1.35 1.32
C GLU A 116 5.33 -2.53 1.99
N SER A 117 4.11 -2.35 2.48
CA SER A 117 3.33 -3.42 3.12
C SER A 117 2.08 -3.69 2.29
N GLN A 118 1.47 -4.86 2.44
CA GLN A 118 0.16 -5.20 1.87
C GLN A 118 -0.99 -5.00 2.89
N GLU A 119 -0.64 -4.69 4.15
CA GLU A 119 -1.61 -4.44 5.21
C GLU A 119 -2.10 -3.00 5.16
N TRP A 120 -3.03 -2.73 4.23
CA TRP A 120 -3.54 -1.39 3.95
C TRP A 120 -4.76 -1.05 4.82
N ILE A 121 -4.50 -0.83 6.11
CA ILE A 121 -5.50 -0.29 7.02
C ILE A 121 -5.55 1.23 6.87
N ILE A 122 -6.73 1.76 6.60
CA ILE A 122 -7.02 3.19 6.44
C ILE A 122 -7.96 3.67 7.54
N GLU A 123 -7.84 4.95 7.89
CA GLU A 123 -8.70 5.62 8.86
C GLU A 123 -9.62 6.62 8.15
N LYS A 124 -10.90 6.64 8.53
CA LYS A 124 -11.89 7.51 7.89
C LYS A 124 -11.54 8.99 7.99
N THR A 125 -11.10 9.43 9.17
CA THR A 125 -10.69 10.82 9.43
C THR A 125 -9.56 11.28 8.50
N VAL A 126 -8.59 10.40 8.24
CA VAL A 126 -7.45 10.68 7.33
C VAL A 126 -7.92 10.74 5.88
N ILE A 127 -8.85 9.86 5.47
CA ILE A 127 -9.44 9.92 4.13
C ILE A 127 -10.24 11.21 3.93
N ASP A 128 -11.03 11.61 4.93
CA ASP A 128 -11.83 12.83 4.84
C ASP A 128 -10.93 14.08 4.80
N ASP A 129 -9.86 14.14 5.62
CA ASP A 129 -8.86 15.22 5.55
C ASP A 129 -8.11 15.21 4.20
N LEU A 130 -7.79 14.04 3.64
CA LEU A 130 -7.18 13.94 2.31
C LEU A 130 -8.06 14.58 1.24
N PHE A 131 -9.35 14.24 1.21
CA PHE A 131 -10.28 14.80 0.23
C PHE A 131 -10.40 16.33 0.39
N GLN A 132 -10.66 16.79 1.62
CA GLN A 132 -10.79 18.22 1.91
C GLN A 132 -9.51 19.00 1.59
N TYR A 133 -8.34 18.44 1.93
CA TYR A 133 -7.05 19.07 1.65
C TYR A 133 -6.83 19.25 0.15
N VAL A 134 -7.03 18.18 -0.63
CA VAL A 134 -6.83 18.21 -2.10
C VAL A 134 -7.80 19.22 -2.73
N GLU A 135 -9.06 19.24 -2.31
CA GLU A 135 -10.05 20.19 -2.83
C GLU A 135 -9.67 21.63 -2.52
N MET A 136 -9.20 21.88 -1.29
CA MET A 136 -8.73 23.20 -0.86
C MET A 136 -7.50 23.66 -1.65
N VAL A 137 -6.47 22.83 -1.80
CA VAL A 137 -5.19 23.26 -2.42
C VAL A 137 -5.27 23.41 -3.94
N HIS A 138 -6.20 22.71 -4.59
CA HIS A 138 -6.41 22.82 -6.05
C HIS A 138 -7.58 23.72 -6.42
N GLY A 139 -8.50 24.02 -5.50
CA GLY A 139 -9.71 24.80 -5.78
C GLY A 139 -10.69 24.10 -6.73
N GLN A 140 -10.69 22.76 -6.76
CA GLN A 140 -11.55 21.91 -7.59
C GLN A 140 -11.87 20.61 -6.86
N ASP A 141 -12.77 19.77 -7.38
CA ASP A 141 -13.09 18.49 -6.73
C ASP A 141 -11.90 17.52 -6.68
N PHE A 142 -11.87 16.65 -5.66
CA PHE A 142 -10.79 15.69 -5.46
C PHE A 142 -10.49 14.85 -6.70
N TRP A 143 -11.52 14.39 -7.40
CA TRP A 143 -11.40 13.44 -8.50
C TRP A 143 -10.85 14.08 -9.76
N SER A 144 -11.19 15.35 -10.02
CA SER A 144 -10.56 16.16 -11.06
C SER A 144 -9.06 16.33 -10.79
N ALA A 145 -8.67 16.71 -9.57
CA ALA A 145 -7.27 16.84 -9.20
C ALA A 145 -6.51 15.50 -9.30
N TRP A 146 -7.09 14.43 -8.77
CA TRP A 146 -6.53 13.09 -8.88
C TRP A 146 -6.33 12.68 -10.34
N ALA A 147 -7.31 12.92 -11.21
CA ALA A 147 -7.24 12.60 -12.63
C ALA A 147 -6.17 13.41 -13.38
N THR A 148 -6.02 14.71 -13.10
CA THR A 148 -5.06 15.57 -13.80
C THR A 148 -3.61 15.30 -13.40
N HIS A 149 -3.38 14.74 -12.21
CA HIS A 149 -2.05 14.41 -11.70
C HIS A 149 -1.67 12.94 -11.88
N GLY A 150 -2.14 12.32 -12.97
CA GLY A 150 -1.72 10.98 -13.38
C GLY A 150 -2.43 9.83 -12.66
N ALA A 151 -3.49 10.12 -11.89
CA ALA A 151 -4.33 9.13 -11.22
C ALA A 151 -3.53 8.11 -10.39
N PRO A 152 -2.77 8.59 -9.38
CA PRO A 152 -1.88 7.75 -8.59
C PRO A 152 -2.64 6.70 -7.76
N PHE A 153 -1.92 5.66 -7.38
CA PHE A 153 -2.43 4.57 -6.54
C PHE A 153 -2.82 5.08 -5.14
N GLU A 154 -3.97 4.65 -4.65
CA GLU A 154 -4.64 5.22 -3.48
C GLU A 154 -3.82 5.16 -2.20
N ILE A 155 -3.15 4.04 -1.94
CA ILE A 155 -2.43 3.85 -0.69
C ILE A 155 -1.11 4.63 -0.70
N THR A 156 -0.49 4.80 -1.87
CA THR A 156 0.68 5.67 -2.03
C THR A 156 0.30 7.11 -1.70
N LEU A 157 -0.83 7.58 -2.25
CA LEU A 157 -1.39 8.90 -1.95
C LEU A 157 -1.72 9.06 -0.47
N TYR A 158 -2.41 8.09 0.13
CA TYR A 158 -2.77 8.07 1.55
C TYR A 158 -1.54 8.16 2.47
N ASN A 159 -0.51 7.33 2.20
CA ASN A 159 0.72 7.31 2.98
C ASN A 159 1.50 8.62 2.85
N MET A 160 1.54 9.20 1.65
CA MET A 160 2.17 10.50 1.42
C MET A 160 1.39 11.64 2.10
N HIS A 161 0.06 11.59 2.11
CA HIS A 161 -0.77 12.57 2.82
C HIS A 161 -0.46 12.60 4.31
N ILE A 162 -0.42 11.43 4.97
CA ILE A 162 -0.02 11.35 6.38
C ILE A 162 1.35 11.99 6.59
N GLN A 163 2.31 11.70 5.73
CA GLN A 163 3.67 12.25 5.84
C GLN A 163 3.71 13.77 5.66
N SER A 164 2.98 14.33 4.69
CA SER A 164 2.94 15.78 4.48
C SER A 164 2.23 16.50 5.62
N ARG A 165 1.11 15.96 6.11
CA ARG A 165 0.35 16.57 7.21
C ARG A 165 1.17 16.60 8.51
N LYS A 166 2.00 15.60 8.78
CA LYS A 166 2.95 15.62 9.92
C LYS A 166 3.96 16.77 9.88
N LEU A 167 4.21 17.38 8.72
CA LEU A 167 5.08 18.56 8.58
C LEU A 167 4.31 19.87 8.74
N GLU A 168 2.99 19.84 8.57
CA GLU A 168 2.12 21.02 8.54
C GLU A 168 1.32 21.20 9.85
N THR A 169 1.07 20.12 10.58
CA THR A 169 0.21 20.11 11.75
C THR A 169 0.74 19.24 12.89
N THR A 170 0.33 19.56 14.12
CA THR A 170 0.54 18.76 15.33
C THR A 170 -0.68 17.90 15.67
N ASP A 171 -1.68 17.82 14.78
CA ASP A 171 -2.90 17.05 14.99
C ASP A 171 -2.56 15.56 15.26
N PRO A 172 -3.05 14.97 16.38
CA PRO A 172 -2.91 13.55 16.68
C PRO A 172 -3.35 12.61 15.54
N MET A 173 -4.29 13.04 14.69
CA MET A 173 -4.78 12.27 13.53
C MET A 173 -3.63 11.75 12.67
N CYS A 174 -2.67 12.61 12.29
CA CYS A 174 -1.52 12.19 11.49
C CYS A 174 -0.27 11.95 12.32
N THR A 175 -0.07 12.67 13.43
CA THR A 175 1.17 12.56 14.22
C THR A 175 1.29 11.23 14.98
N LYS A 176 0.19 10.51 15.22
CA LYS A 176 0.23 9.15 15.80
C LYS A 176 0.92 8.12 14.90
N TYR A 177 0.93 8.33 13.59
CA TYR A 177 1.55 7.40 12.65
C TYR A 177 3.07 7.44 12.74
N ARG A 178 3.69 6.28 12.96
CA ARG A 178 5.13 6.11 12.84
C ARG A 178 5.50 5.97 11.36
N THR A 179 6.51 6.69 10.91
CA THR A 179 7.05 6.53 9.55
C THR A 179 8.33 5.73 9.66
N LEU A 180 8.32 4.48 9.19
CA LEU A 180 9.43 3.55 9.32
C LEU A 180 10.04 3.24 7.96
N GLU A 181 11.37 3.14 7.93
CA GLU A 181 12.12 2.77 6.74
C GLU A 181 12.40 1.26 6.77
N SER A 182 11.92 0.54 5.76
CA SER A 182 12.05 -0.91 5.65
C SER A 182 13.50 -1.36 5.76
N GLU A 183 14.45 -0.64 5.16
CA GLU A 183 15.88 -0.96 5.23
C GLU A 183 16.39 -0.90 6.66
N MET A 184 16.06 0.16 7.40
CA MET A 184 16.55 0.34 8.77
C MET A 184 15.99 -0.73 9.69
N GLU A 185 14.69 -1.03 9.56
CA GLU A 185 14.06 -2.05 10.38
C GLU A 185 14.58 -3.45 10.03
N MET A 186 14.71 -3.79 8.75
CA MET A 186 15.27 -5.07 8.36
C MET A 186 16.73 -5.24 8.81
N GLU A 187 17.54 -4.17 8.77
CA GLU A 187 18.92 -4.21 9.31
C GLU A 187 18.91 -4.41 10.84
N LYS A 188 18.03 -3.72 11.57
CA LYS A 188 17.88 -3.87 13.03
C LYS A 188 17.56 -5.32 13.45
N TYR A 189 16.79 -6.05 12.66
CA TYR A 189 16.53 -7.49 12.90
C TYR A 189 17.59 -8.42 12.28
N GLY A 190 18.57 -7.85 11.58
CA GLY A 190 19.67 -8.56 10.92
C GLY A 190 19.24 -9.30 9.65
N VAL A 191 18.09 -8.98 9.07
CA VAL A 191 17.59 -9.57 7.82
C VAL A 191 18.53 -9.18 6.67
N LEU A 192 18.86 -7.89 6.55
CA LEU A 192 19.73 -7.41 5.48
C LEU A 192 21.18 -7.86 5.64
N SER A 193 21.76 -7.78 6.84
CA SER A 193 23.14 -8.23 7.07
C SER A 193 23.34 -9.73 6.85
N ALA A 194 22.31 -10.54 7.07
CA ALA A 194 22.35 -11.98 6.78
C ALA A 194 22.04 -12.33 5.32
N SER A 195 21.45 -11.41 4.54
CA SER A 195 21.04 -11.66 3.16
C SER A 195 22.17 -11.47 2.16
N SER A 196 22.22 -12.31 1.13
CA SER A 196 23.22 -12.19 0.06
C SER A 196 22.95 -10.97 -0.82
N GLN A 197 24.01 -10.43 -1.44
CA GLN A 197 23.89 -9.31 -2.37
C GLN A 197 22.98 -9.65 -3.56
N PHE A 198 23.01 -10.90 -4.02
CA PHE A 198 22.13 -11.39 -5.09
C PHE A 198 20.64 -11.19 -4.78
N VAL A 199 20.19 -11.50 -3.56
CA VAL A 199 18.78 -11.30 -3.18
C VAL A 199 18.42 -9.82 -3.12
N LYS A 200 19.35 -8.99 -2.63
CA LYS A 200 19.16 -7.53 -2.59
C LYS A 200 19.09 -6.93 -3.99
N ASP A 201 19.91 -7.41 -4.90
CA ASP A 201 19.94 -6.97 -6.30
C ASP A 201 18.71 -7.47 -7.08
N ALA A 202 18.11 -8.61 -6.68
CA ALA A 202 16.87 -9.10 -7.26
C ALA A 202 15.65 -8.23 -6.89
N MET A 203 15.73 -7.45 -5.82
CA MET A 203 14.67 -6.53 -5.36
C MET A 203 14.68 -5.22 -6.14
N THR A 204 14.57 -5.35 -7.46
CA THR A 204 14.39 -4.23 -8.38
C THR A 204 12.89 -4.01 -8.62
N GLN A 205 12.47 -2.76 -8.81
CA GLN A 205 11.10 -2.38 -9.22
C GLN A 205 9.98 -2.48 -8.17
N THR A 206 10.26 -2.84 -6.91
CA THR A 206 9.23 -2.97 -5.85
C THR A 206 9.78 -2.63 -4.47
N GLY A 207 8.88 -2.64 -3.48
CA GLY A 207 9.24 -2.40 -2.09
C GLY A 207 10.01 -3.55 -1.43
N LEU A 208 10.89 -3.20 -0.49
CA LEU A 208 11.74 -4.15 0.22
C LEU A 208 10.92 -5.09 1.11
N LEU A 209 10.00 -4.53 1.91
CA LEU A 209 9.07 -5.27 2.74
C LEU A 209 8.05 -6.03 1.89
N GLU A 210 7.62 -5.44 0.77
CA GLU A 210 6.65 -6.04 -0.16
C GLU A 210 7.18 -7.36 -0.72
N ARG A 211 8.46 -7.42 -1.10
CA ARG A 211 9.11 -8.63 -1.63
C ARG A 211 10.00 -9.33 -0.62
N SER A 212 9.80 -9.06 0.68
CA SER A 212 10.64 -9.66 1.73
C SER A 212 10.61 -11.19 1.74
N TRP A 213 9.65 -11.82 1.06
CA TRP A 213 9.57 -13.28 0.89
C TRP A 213 10.76 -13.84 0.12
N LEU A 214 11.39 -13.05 -0.76
CA LEU A 214 12.63 -13.43 -1.42
C LEU A 214 13.77 -13.68 -0.42
N PHE A 215 13.74 -13.08 0.77
CA PHE A 215 14.76 -13.33 1.79
C PHE A 215 14.66 -14.72 2.42
N LEU A 216 13.54 -15.42 2.27
CA LEU A 216 13.33 -16.76 2.83
C LEU A 216 14.27 -17.80 2.19
N GLN A 217 14.79 -17.55 0.98
CA GLN A 217 15.77 -18.42 0.33
C GLN A 217 17.14 -18.44 1.05
N VAL A 218 17.38 -17.50 1.97
CA VAL A 218 18.67 -17.38 2.68
C VAL A 218 18.58 -18.10 4.03
N PRO A 219 19.47 -19.10 4.30
CA PRO A 219 19.46 -19.84 5.55
C PRO A 219 19.54 -18.93 6.78
N GLY A 220 18.63 -19.14 7.75
CA GLY A 220 18.57 -18.40 9.01
C GLY A 220 17.89 -17.02 8.94
N VAL A 221 17.48 -16.54 7.75
CA VAL A 221 16.81 -15.24 7.62
C VAL A 221 15.32 -15.30 7.97
N ALA A 222 14.65 -16.43 7.72
CA ALA A 222 13.22 -16.61 8.03
C ALA A 222 12.87 -16.24 9.49
N GLN A 223 13.66 -16.70 10.47
CA GLN A 223 13.43 -16.37 11.88
C GLN A 223 13.59 -14.87 12.19
N LYS A 224 14.55 -14.21 11.52
CA LYS A 224 14.82 -12.78 11.69
C LYS A 224 13.67 -11.95 11.13
N LEU A 225 13.18 -12.32 9.95
CA LEU A 225 12.02 -11.70 9.33
C LEU A 225 10.76 -11.94 10.19
N SER A 226 10.54 -13.16 10.66
CA SER A 226 9.45 -13.49 11.59
C SER A 226 9.46 -12.61 12.85
N ASN A 227 10.64 -12.40 13.45
CA ASN A 227 10.80 -11.52 14.61
C ASN A 227 10.39 -10.07 14.30
N MET A 228 10.79 -9.56 13.13
CA MET A 228 10.43 -8.22 12.69
C MET A 228 8.92 -8.09 12.48
N LEU A 229 8.32 -8.99 11.70
CA LEU A 229 6.89 -8.96 11.38
C LEU A 229 6.03 -9.05 12.64
N ARG A 230 6.40 -9.93 13.59
CA ARG A 230 5.74 -10.02 14.90
C ARG A 230 5.85 -8.74 15.71
N ASN A 231 7.03 -8.12 15.75
CA ASN A 231 7.24 -6.88 16.51
C ASN A 231 6.35 -5.74 15.98
N TYR A 232 6.11 -5.72 14.68
CA TYR A 232 5.25 -4.73 14.04
C TYR A 232 3.80 -5.18 13.88
N SER A 233 3.45 -6.36 14.39
CA SER A 233 2.11 -6.96 14.28
C SER A 233 1.59 -7.02 12.84
N LEU A 234 2.48 -7.23 11.86
CA LEU A 234 2.11 -7.42 10.46
C LEU A 234 1.50 -8.81 10.28
N GLN A 235 0.21 -8.85 10.02
CA GLN A 235 -0.60 -10.07 9.94
C GLN A 235 -1.02 -10.41 8.52
N LEU A 236 -0.96 -9.44 7.60
CA LEU A 236 -1.12 -9.63 6.16
C LEU A 236 0.22 -9.52 5.44
N TYR A 237 0.61 -10.60 4.75
CA TYR A 237 1.93 -10.75 4.16
C TYR A 237 1.87 -11.13 2.68
N ARG A 238 2.79 -10.60 1.85
CA ARG A 238 2.89 -11.00 0.44
C ARG A 238 3.77 -12.24 0.31
N LEU A 239 3.26 -13.28 -0.36
CA LEU A 239 4.05 -14.45 -0.75
C LEU A 239 3.61 -14.89 -2.16
N ASP A 240 4.41 -14.54 -3.17
CA ASP A 240 4.09 -14.88 -4.56
C ASP A 240 4.64 -16.25 -4.98
N ASP A 241 5.59 -16.82 -4.23
CA ASP A 241 6.21 -18.11 -4.52
C ASP A 241 6.42 -18.90 -3.23
N ILE A 242 5.67 -19.99 -3.06
CA ILE A 242 5.80 -20.89 -1.90
C ILE A 242 7.03 -21.79 -2.00
N ASP A 243 7.57 -21.98 -3.21
CA ASP A 243 8.72 -22.83 -3.48
C ASP A 243 10.07 -22.08 -3.33
N ILE A 244 10.03 -20.81 -2.90
CA ILE A 244 11.22 -19.97 -2.68
C ILE A 244 12.19 -20.52 -1.63
N ALA A 245 11.70 -21.38 -0.73
CA ALA A 245 12.50 -22.04 0.30
C ALA A 245 11.97 -23.46 0.56
N PRO A 246 12.75 -24.35 1.20
CA PRO A 246 12.27 -25.68 1.57
C PRO A 246 10.97 -25.62 2.40
N PRO A 247 10.03 -26.58 2.22
CA PRO A 247 8.74 -26.56 2.91
C PRO A 247 8.85 -26.39 4.42
N GLU A 248 9.84 -27.01 5.06
CA GLU A 248 10.08 -26.89 6.50
C GLU A 248 10.41 -25.47 6.96
N VAL A 249 11.04 -24.66 6.10
CA VAL A 249 11.35 -23.25 6.36
C VAL A 249 10.08 -22.41 6.24
N ILE A 250 9.27 -22.65 5.21
CA ILE A 250 8.01 -21.96 4.98
C ILE A 250 6.99 -22.27 6.07
N ASP A 251 6.79 -23.54 6.39
CA ASP A 251 5.91 -23.99 7.47
C ASP A 251 6.34 -23.38 8.80
N ARG A 252 7.64 -23.42 9.11
CA ARG A 252 8.14 -22.84 10.35
C ARG A 252 7.97 -21.32 10.38
N PHE A 253 8.20 -20.63 9.26
CA PHE A 253 7.97 -19.20 9.15
C PHE A 253 6.51 -18.83 9.43
N PHE A 254 5.54 -19.59 8.90
CA PHE A 254 4.12 -19.37 9.20
C PHE A 254 3.72 -19.75 10.62
N LEU A 255 4.30 -20.81 11.19
CA LEU A 255 4.01 -21.19 12.57
C LEU A 255 4.61 -20.21 13.58
N ASP A 256 5.77 -19.63 13.27
CA ASP A 256 6.44 -18.69 14.16
C ASP A 256 5.95 -17.25 13.99
N THR A 257 5.37 -16.89 12.84
CA THR A 257 4.91 -15.52 12.58
C THR A 257 3.38 -15.47 12.65
N SER A 258 2.81 -14.43 13.25
CA SER A 258 1.36 -14.21 13.27
C SER A 258 0.83 -13.76 11.90
N ILE A 259 1.19 -14.45 10.81
CA ILE A 259 0.68 -14.18 9.47
C ILE A 259 -0.61 -14.99 9.30
N HIS A 260 -1.72 -14.29 9.21
CA HIS A 260 -3.04 -14.89 9.10
C HIS A 260 -3.63 -14.77 7.69
N LEU A 261 -3.18 -13.76 6.94
CA LEU A 261 -3.57 -13.47 5.59
C LEU A 261 -2.34 -13.46 4.68
N LEU A 262 -2.41 -14.18 3.56
CA LEU A 262 -1.43 -14.08 2.49
C LEU A 262 -2.03 -13.37 1.30
N CYS A 263 -1.34 -12.36 0.77
CA CYS A 263 -1.56 -11.88 -0.58
C CYS A 263 -0.61 -12.65 -1.51
N SER A 264 -1.16 -13.43 -2.44
CA SER A 264 -0.36 -14.17 -3.42
C SER A 264 -0.77 -13.73 -4.81
N GLY A 265 0.07 -12.89 -5.43
CA GLY A 265 -0.12 -12.56 -6.82
C GLY A 265 0.14 -13.81 -7.64
N ALA A 266 -0.90 -14.46 -8.14
CA ALA A 266 -0.71 -15.48 -9.17
C ALA A 266 0.04 -14.80 -10.32
N TYR A 267 1.29 -15.21 -10.53
CA TYR A 267 2.15 -14.73 -11.60
C TYR A 267 1.36 -14.87 -12.91
N ALA A 268 0.92 -13.76 -13.49
CA ALA A 268 0.41 -13.71 -14.86
C ALA A 268 1.59 -13.27 -15.73
N PRO A 269 2.40 -14.21 -16.28
CA PRO A 269 3.47 -13.86 -17.20
C PRO A 269 2.83 -13.29 -18.46
N GLY A 270 2.88 -11.97 -18.65
CA GLY A 270 2.39 -11.35 -19.89
C GLY A 270 1.85 -9.92 -19.82
N LEU A 271 1.96 -9.22 -18.69
CA LEU A 271 1.54 -7.81 -18.60
C LEU A 271 2.74 -6.92 -18.21
N GLN A 272 3.63 -6.72 -19.19
CA GLN A 272 4.51 -5.56 -19.30
C GLN A 272 3.94 -4.60 -20.35
#